data_AF-A0A285S040-F1
#
_entry.id   AF-A0A285S040-F1
#
_cell.length_a   1.000
_cell.length_b   1.000
_cell.length_c   1.000
_cell.angle_alpha   90.00
_cell.angle_beta   90.00
_cell.angle_gamma   90.00
#
_symmetry.space_group_name_H-M   'P 1'
#
loop_
_entity.id
_entity.type
_entity.pdbx_description
1 polymer ?
#
loop_
_entity_poly.entity_id
_entity_poly.type
_entity_poly.pdbx_seq_one_letter_code
_entity_poly.pdbx_strand_id
1 'polypeptide(L)'
;MRRLMVGVAALTVAAGTVFADDTSRIAPDEGIWSAEYRDGRNGYLNIDFISADGVGELDLFSKNWLEGRAEVLCDYFFEIDGGTIDQAYIRSGHSNNVSFCPTDISFATARTGADTLKLTLDSAMATQLRLEEIDLQAAYRPLRDEERLVPVEGLNILGLRTGQKRAEAEKILKGAGFALQPNPAIRRYDGFVYSSELWERNANDSDGSSDDIIISWTTKFDHIEDEERILALSRDWKIPQSSRMDQATLIGALSEKYDVDLSTNSVSVTYTRSGDVADRGFCGEGSLETPLFPSANDLQSRARGKIRAFSPKISPYCGQFISISAQSDGYSGMADTLRIDIADSDMVWENFWIEAEYFQKKRCSEILDKLRGATRGAPEL
;
A
#
# COMPACT_ATOMS: atom_id res chain seq x y z
N MET A 1 -32.79 57.03 14.66
CA MET A 1 -32.52 55.61 14.99
C MET A 1 -32.98 54.74 13.82
N ARG A 2 -32.05 54.17 13.06
CA ARG A 2 -32.20 52.99 12.19
C ARG A 2 -30.81 52.65 11.65
N ARG A 3 -30.17 51.63 12.24
CA ARG A 3 -28.93 51.03 11.71
C ARG A 3 -29.34 49.88 10.78
N LEU A 4 -28.88 49.93 9.53
CA LEU A 4 -28.87 48.78 8.63
C LEU A 4 -27.84 47.78 9.17
N MET A 5 -28.27 46.55 9.49
CA MET A 5 -27.38 45.40 9.61
C MET A 5 -27.11 44.86 8.20
N VAL A 6 -25.84 44.82 7.80
CA VAL A 6 -25.39 44.06 6.63
C VAL A 6 -24.95 42.70 7.17
N GLY A 7 -25.69 41.65 6.83
CA GLY A 7 -25.34 40.27 7.13
C GLY A 7 -24.21 39.80 6.22
N VAL A 8 -23.11 39.34 6.84
CA VAL A 8 -22.04 38.61 6.16
C VAL A 8 -22.53 37.18 5.97
N ALA A 9 -22.77 36.78 4.72
CA ALA A 9 -22.98 35.39 4.36
C ALA A 9 -21.62 34.68 4.41
N ALA A 10 -21.45 33.79 5.40
CA ALA A 10 -20.31 32.89 5.46
C ALA A 10 -20.44 31.86 4.32
N LEU A 11 -19.51 31.89 3.38
CA LEU A 11 -19.35 30.87 2.35
C LEU A 11 -18.70 29.65 3.03
N THR A 12 -19.49 28.64 3.37
CA THR A 12 -18.98 27.32 3.74
C THR A 12 -18.44 26.65 2.49
N VAL A 13 -17.11 26.65 2.33
CA VAL A 13 -16.44 25.76 1.38
C VAL A 13 -16.54 24.37 1.97
N ALA A 14 -17.47 23.56 1.46
CA ALA A 14 -17.50 22.14 1.75
C ALA A 14 -16.18 21.54 1.24
N ALA A 15 -15.36 21.02 2.16
CA ALA A 15 -14.23 20.17 1.83
C ALA A 15 -14.81 18.92 1.16
N GLY A 16 -14.76 18.88 -0.17
CA GLY A 16 -15.16 17.72 -0.94
C GLY A 16 -14.30 16.53 -0.54
N THR A 17 -14.96 15.42 -0.22
CA THR A 17 -14.37 14.09 -0.13
C THR A 17 -13.67 13.77 -1.45
N VAL A 18 -12.33 13.82 -1.47
CA VAL A 18 -11.49 13.57 -2.66
C VAL A 18 -11.20 12.07 -2.80
N PHE A 19 -12.21 11.20 -2.84
CA PHE A 19 -11.98 9.77 -3.15
C PHE A 19 -13.14 9.08 -3.89
N ALA A 20 -14.12 9.81 -4.39
CA ALA A 20 -15.21 9.22 -5.18
C ALA A 20 -15.01 9.51 -6.67
N ASP A 21 -14.14 8.76 -7.32
CA ASP A 21 -14.21 8.54 -8.78
C ASP A 21 -14.02 7.03 -9.01
N ASP A 22 -15.13 6.39 -9.39
CA ASP A 22 -15.25 5.09 -10.06
C ASP A 22 -14.30 3.95 -9.59
N THR A 23 -14.36 3.57 -8.31
CA THR A 23 -13.92 2.23 -7.92
C THR A 23 -14.93 1.23 -8.48
N SER A 24 -14.57 0.56 -9.57
CA SER A 24 -15.11 -0.76 -9.89
C SER A 24 -15.22 -1.52 -8.57
N ARG A 25 -16.44 -1.92 -8.20
CA ARG A 25 -16.73 -2.51 -6.90
C ARG A 25 -15.79 -3.68 -6.67
N ILE A 26 -14.77 -3.47 -5.82
CA ILE A 26 -13.76 -4.44 -5.43
C ILE A 26 -14.45 -5.76 -5.11
N ALA A 27 -14.06 -6.84 -5.78
CA ALA A 27 -14.69 -8.13 -5.56
C ALA A 27 -14.37 -8.61 -4.11
N PRO A 28 -15.35 -9.21 -3.42
CA PRO A 28 -15.18 -9.57 -2.01
C PRO A 28 -14.07 -10.61 -1.77
N ASP A 29 -13.71 -11.37 -2.79
CA ASP A 29 -12.72 -12.43 -2.78
C ASP A 29 -11.30 -11.96 -3.15
N GLU A 30 -11.14 -10.73 -3.68
CA GLU A 30 -9.82 -10.19 -4.03
C GLU A 30 -8.89 -10.14 -2.82
N GLY A 31 -7.70 -10.70 -3.00
CA GLY A 31 -6.69 -10.77 -1.95
C GLY A 31 -5.75 -11.96 -2.07
N ILE A 32 -4.80 -11.99 -1.15
CA ILE A 32 -3.96 -13.14 -0.80
C ILE A 32 -4.41 -13.58 0.59
N TRP A 33 -4.93 -14.79 0.66
CA TRP A 33 -5.60 -15.35 1.82
C TRP A 33 -4.96 -16.67 2.17
N SER A 34 -4.85 -16.99 3.46
CA SER A 34 -4.28 -18.26 3.89
C SER A 34 -4.95 -18.86 5.11
N ALA A 35 -4.89 -20.18 5.22
CA ALA A 35 -5.21 -20.90 6.43
C ALA A 35 -4.19 -22.01 6.70
N GLU A 36 -3.94 -22.26 7.98
CA GLU A 36 -3.11 -23.36 8.43
C GLU A 36 -3.85 -24.23 9.44
N TYR A 37 -3.79 -25.54 9.24
CA TYR A 37 -4.36 -26.54 10.14
C TYR A 37 -3.30 -27.54 10.59
N ARG A 38 -3.44 -28.01 11.83
CA ARG A 38 -2.61 -29.07 12.42
C ARG A 38 -3.52 -30.13 13.02
N ASP A 39 -3.28 -31.40 12.71
CA ASP A 39 -4.11 -32.52 13.19
C ASP A 39 -3.65 -33.11 14.54
N GLY A 40 -2.63 -32.51 15.17
CA GLY A 40 -2.04 -32.96 16.43
C GLY A 40 -1.16 -34.22 16.33
N ARG A 41 -0.99 -34.82 15.15
CA ARG A 41 -0.17 -36.01 14.88
C ARG A 41 0.95 -35.74 13.88
N ASN A 42 1.55 -34.54 13.94
CA ASN A 42 2.51 -34.01 12.97
C ASN A 42 1.95 -33.83 11.55
N GLY A 43 0.62 -33.93 11.37
CA GLY A 43 -0.06 -33.56 10.14
C GLY A 43 -0.21 -32.05 10.05
N TYR A 44 -0.01 -31.54 8.84
CA TYR A 44 -0.07 -30.13 8.50
C TYR A 44 -0.79 -29.98 7.17
N LEU A 45 -1.67 -28.99 7.10
CA LEU A 45 -2.35 -28.55 5.89
C LEU A 45 -2.25 -27.03 5.86
N ASN A 46 -1.69 -26.50 4.78
CA ASN A 46 -1.69 -25.10 4.45
C ASN A 46 -2.45 -24.91 3.14
N ILE A 47 -3.25 -23.85 3.12
CA ILE A 47 -4.15 -23.50 2.06
C ILE A 47 -3.90 -22.03 1.77
N ASP A 48 -3.37 -21.73 0.60
CA ASP A 48 -3.15 -20.37 0.14
C ASP A 48 -4.08 -20.12 -1.05
N PHE A 49 -4.81 -19.01 -1.01
CA PHE A 49 -5.78 -18.61 -2.03
C PHE A 49 -5.46 -17.19 -2.47
N ILE A 50 -5.29 -17.01 -3.77
CA ILE A 50 -4.99 -15.73 -4.39
C ILE A 50 -6.08 -15.44 -5.40
N SER A 51 -6.73 -14.28 -5.30
CA SER A 51 -7.68 -13.78 -6.31
C SER A 51 -7.35 -12.34 -6.67
N ALA A 52 -7.34 -12.06 -7.97
CA ALA A 52 -7.08 -10.74 -8.55
C ALA A 52 -7.86 -10.60 -9.86
N ASP A 53 -8.78 -9.64 -9.91
CA ASP A 53 -9.57 -9.26 -11.09
C ASP A 53 -10.17 -10.46 -11.85
N GLY A 54 -10.96 -11.27 -11.14
CA GLY A 54 -11.73 -12.37 -11.73
C GLY A 54 -10.95 -13.65 -12.03
N VAL A 55 -9.66 -13.72 -11.69
CA VAL A 55 -8.84 -14.93 -11.82
C VAL A 55 -8.06 -15.22 -10.55
N GLY A 56 -7.70 -16.49 -10.33
CA GLY A 56 -7.01 -16.87 -9.09
C GLY A 56 -6.21 -18.16 -9.13
N GLU A 57 -5.53 -18.39 -8.02
CA GLU A 57 -4.76 -19.60 -7.69
C GLU A 57 -5.20 -20.12 -6.31
N LEU A 58 -5.29 -21.44 -6.17
CA LEU A 58 -5.51 -22.13 -4.91
C LEU A 58 -4.41 -23.18 -4.77
N ASP A 59 -3.53 -22.96 -3.81
CA ASP A 59 -2.43 -23.83 -3.47
C ASP A 59 -2.77 -24.62 -2.20
N LEU A 60 -2.67 -25.94 -2.31
CA LEU A 60 -2.90 -26.85 -1.20
C LEU A 60 -1.62 -27.60 -0.91
N PHE A 61 -1.01 -27.29 0.22
CA PHE A 61 0.15 -28.02 0.72
C PHE A 61 -0.25 -28.88 1.91
N SER A 62 -0.04 -30.19 1.82
CA SER A 62 -0.25 -31.10 2.95
C SER A 62 0.98 -31.96 3.22
N LYS A 63 1.22 -32.21 4.50
CA LYS A 63 2.27 -33.11 4.98
C LYS A 63 1.72 -33.94 6.13
N ASN A 64 1.77 -35.27 5.99
CA ASN A 64 1.26 -36.22 7.00
C ASN A 64 -0.21 -36.01 7.41
N TRP A 65 -0.99 -35.23 6.66
CA TRP A 65 -2.39 -34.93 6.96
C TRP A 65 -3.25 -36.20 6.94
N LEU A 66 -4.10 -36.38 7.97
CA LEU A 66 -5.09 -37.47 8.06
C LEU A 66 -4.51 -38.88 7.87
N GLU A 67 -3.49 -39.18 8.66
CA GLU A 67 -2.90 -40.53 8.82
C GLU A 67 -1.88 -40.94 7.73
N GLY A 68 -0.97 -40.02 7.40
CA GLY A 68 0.43 -40.39 7.11
C GLY A 68 0.77 -40.69 5.66
N ARG A 69 0.64 -39.70 4.77
CA ARG A 69 1.23 -39.75 3.43
C ARG A 69 2.24 -38.62 3.23
N ALA A 70 3.14 -38.87 2.26
CA ALA A 70 4.19 -37.97 1.81
C ALA A 70 3.68 -36.55 1.54
N GLU A 71 4.61 -35.61 1.42
CA GLU A 71 4.33 -34.24 1.00
C GLU A 71 3.50 -34.23 -0.30
N VAL A 72 2.38 -33.49 -0.28
CA VAL A 72 1.53 -33.27 -1.44
C VAL A 72 1.34 -31.78 -1.63
N LEU A 73 1.50 -31.35 -2.87
CA LEU A 73 1.24 -29.99 -3.33
C LEU A 73 0.32 -30.05 -4.55
N CYS A 74 -0.83 -29.39 -4.43
CA CYS A 74 -1.81 -29.25 -5.51
C CYS A 74 -2.01 -27.77 -5.83
N ASP A 75 -1.73 -27.37 -7.07
CA ASP A 75 -1.83 -25.98 -7.51
C ASP A 75 -2.97 -25.87 -8.54
N TYR A 76 -4.02 -25.14 -8.19
CA TYR A 76 -5.19 -24.95 -9.03
C TYR A 76 -5.30 -23.51 -9.53
N PHE A 77 -5.69 -23.34 -10.79
CA PHE A 77 -5.95 -22.03 -11.40
C PHE A 77 -7.38 -21.97 -11.91
N PHE A 78 -8.04 -20.82 -11.72
CA PHE A 78 -9.46 -20.68 -12.02
C PHE A 78 -9.84 -19.25 -12.43
N GLU A 79 -11.01 -19.15 -13.04
CA GLU A 79 -11.81 -17.91 -13.10
C GLU A 79 -12.79 -17.90 -11.93
N ILE A 80 -13.12 -16.70 -11.45
CA ILE A 80 -14.09 -16.49 -10.40
C ILE A 80 -15.15 -15.50 -10.89
N ASP A 81 -16.42 -15.87 -10.72
CA ASP A 81 -17.56 -15.02 -11.04
C ASP A 81 -18.46 -14.90 -9.80
N GLY A 82 -18.54 -13.69 -9.24
CA GLY A 82 -19.39 -13.40 -8.08
C GLY A 82 -19.13 -14.29 -6.86
N GLY A 83 -17.88 -14.70 -6.64
CA GLY A 83 -17.50 -15.62 -5.56
C GLY A 83 -17.70 -17.11 -5.88
N THR A 84 -18.09 -17.46 -7.10
CA THR A 84 -18.28 -18.86 -7.52
C THR A 84 -17.16 -19.30 -8.46
N ILE A 85 -16.62 -20.49 -8.22
CA ILE A 85 -15.62 -21.14 -9.06
C ILE A 85 -16.24 -22.45 -9.56
N ASP A 86 -16.75 -22.42 -10.79
CA ASP A 86 -17.37 -23.59 -11.43
C ASP A 86 -16.35 -24.66 -11.84
N GLN A 87 -15.11 -24.23 -12.14
CA GLN A 87 -14.05 -25.12 -12.56
C GLN A 87 -12.66 -24.55 -12.25
N ALA A 88 -11.87 -25.31 -11.49
CA ALA A 88 -10.45 -25.06 -11.32
C ALA A 88 -9.59 -26.12 -12.02
N TYR A 89 -8.52 -25.66 -12.67
CA TYR A 89 -7.60 -26.45 -13.47
C TYR A 89 -6.32 -26.70 -12.68
N ILE A 90 -5.97 -27.97 -12.50
CA ILE A 90 -4.71 -28.34 -11.87
C ILE A 90 -3.53 -28.06 -12.80
N ARG A 91 -2.55 -27.28 -12.34
CA ARG A 91 -1.28 -27.07 -13.04
C ARG A 91 -0.27 -28.15 -12.69
N SER A 92 -0.14 -28.42 -11.39
CA SER A 92 0.79 -29.39 -10.83
C SER A 92 0.10 -30.15 -9.71
N GLY A 93 0.27 -31.47 -9.72
CA GLY A 93 0.14 -32.31 -8.53
C GLY A 93 1.52 -32.89 -8.23
N HIS A 94 2.31 -32.23 -7.40
CA HIS A 94 3.60 -32.78 -7.00
C HIS A 94 3.36 -33.76 -5.86
N SER A 95 3.40 -35.05 -6.18
CA SER A 95 3.45 -36.09 -5.15
C SER A 95 3.83 -37.45 -5.74
N ASN A 96 4.21 -38.34 -4.82
CA ASN A 96 4.28 -39.78 -5.06
C ASN A 96 2.87 -40.41 -5.20
N ASN A 97 1.80 -39.59 -5.18
CA ASN A 97 0.41 -40.03 -5.12
C ASN A 97 -0.56 -39.01 -5.74
N VAL A 98 -0.57 -38.94 -7.07
CA VAL A 98 -1.39 -38.03 -7.89
C VAL A 98 -2.89 -38.07 -7.52
N SER A 99 -3.38 -39.14 -6.88
CA SER A 99 -4.79 -39.28 -6.46
C SER A 99 -5.24 -38.32 -5.35
N PHE A 100 -4.32 -37.63 -4.67
CA PHE A 100 -4.70 -36.66 -3.63
C PHE A 100 -5.19 -35.32 -4.20
N CYS A 101 -4.83 -34.98 -5.45
CA CYS A 101 -5.23 -33.73 -6.09
C CYS A 101 -6.35 -33.99 -7.11
N PRO A 102 -7.64 -33.76 -6.78
CA PRO A 102 -8.73 -33.99 -7.72
C PRO A 102 -8.62 -33.03 -8.91
N THR A 103 -8.90 -33.49 -10.14
CA THR A 103 -8.58 -32.73 -11.37
C THR A 103 -9.63 -31.73 -11.83
N ASP A 104 -10.86 -31.85 -11.33
CA ASP A 104 -11.99 -31.00 -11.73
C ASP A 104 -12.77 -30.67 -10.45
N ILE A 105 -12.36 -29.58 -9.80
CA ILE A 105 -12.97 -29.10 -8.56
C ILE A 105 -13.72 -27.80 -8.79
N SER A 106 -14.74 -27.63 -7.97
CA SER A 106 -15.54 -26.42 -7.83
C SER A 106 -15.58 -26.01 -6.37
N PHE A 107 -15.72 -24.72 -6.12
CA PHE A 107 -15.88 -24.19 -4.76
C PHE A 107 -16.48 -22.79 -4.83
N ALA A 108 -16.86 -22.27 -3.66
CA ALA A 108 -17.37 -20.91 -3.53
C ALA A 108 -16.61 -20.16 -2.45
N THR A 109 -16.53 -18.85 -2.59
CA THR A 109 -15.92 -17.96 -1.63
C THR A 109 -16.95 -16.94 -1.13
N ALA A 110 -16.84 -16.58 0.14
CA ALA A 110 -17.67 -15.54 0.73
C ALA A 110 -16.87 -14.80 1.80
N ARG A 111 -16.79 -13.47 1.69
CA ARG A 111 -16.16 -12.65 2.72
C ARG A 111 -17.07 -12.58 3.95
N THR A 112 -16.62 -13.17 5.05
CA THR A 112 -17.40 -13.30 6.31
C THR A 112 -16.96 -12.32 7.38
N GLY A 113 -15.79 -11.67 7.20
CA GLY A 113 -15.26 -10.66 8.11
C GLY A 113 -14.42 -9.60 7.39
N ALA A 114 -13.87 -8.66 8.16
CA ALA A 114 -12.97 -7.64 7.60
C ALA A 114 -11.74 -8.30 6.96
N ASP A 115 -11.11 -9.24 7.66
CA ASP A 115 -9.92 -9.95 7.18
C ASP A 115 -10.14 -11.46 7.05
N THR A 116 -11.39 -11.90 6.85
CA THR A 116 -11.74 -13.32 6.75
C THR A 116 -12.54 -13.62 5.50
N LEU A 117 -12.05 -14.60 4.73
CA LEU A 117 -12.71 -15.16 3.56
C LEU A 117 -13.03 -16.62 3.86
N LYS A 118 -14.30 -17.01 3.74
CA LYS A 118 -14.71 -18.40 3.82
C LYS A 118 -14.62 -19.05 2.45
N LEU A 119 -13.96 -20.20 2.36
CA LEU A 119 -13.93 -21.06 1.20
C LEU A 119 -14.79 -22.31 1.48
N THR A 120 -15.79 -22.53 0.63
CA THR A 120 -16.74 -23.66 0.71
C THR A 120 -16.41 -24.66 -0.39
N LEU A 121 -15.94 -25.83 0.00
CA LEU A 121 -15.45 -26.85 -0.91
C LEU A 121 -16.59 -27.71 -1.47
N ASP A 122 -16.45 -28.17 -2.72
CA ASP A 122 -17.31 -29.23 -3.22
C ASP A 122 -17.07 -30.58 -2.51
N SER A 123 -17.96 -31.54 -2.76
CA SER A 123 -17.90 -32.86 -2.14
C SER A 123 -16.61 -33.63 -2.41
N ALA A 124 -15.94 -33.40 -3.54
CA ALA A 124 -14.73 -34.13 -3.91
C ALA A 124 -13.53 -33.65 -3.08
N MET A 125 -13.29 -32.34 -3.06
CA MET A 125 -12.21 -31.76 -2.26
C MET A 125 -12.53 -31.83 -0.76
N ALA A 126 -13.79 -31.61 -0.37
CA ALA A 126 -14.19 -31.68 1.03
C ALA A 126 -13.98 -33.07 1.63
N THR A 127 -14.27 -34.13 0.87
CA THR A 127 -14.01 -35.51 1.31
C THR A 127 -12.51 -35.78 1.44
N GLN A 128 -11.71 -35.28 0.50
CA GLN A 128 -10.27 -35.49 0.46
C GLN A 128 -9.56 -34.80 1.63
N LEU A 129 -9.96 -33.56 1.95
CA LEU A 129 -9.39 -32.77 3.05
C LEU A 129 -10.06 -33.03 4.41
N ARG A 130 -11.24 -33.66 4.41
CA ARG A 130 -12.19 -33.77 5.54
C ARG A 130 -12.55 -32.40 6.15
N LEU A 131 -12.72 -31.41 5.28
CA LEU A 131 -13.11 -30.04 5.61
C LEU A 131 -14.15 -29.60 4.58
N GLU A 132 -15.34 -29.19 5.02
CA GLU A 132 -16.38 -28.66 4.11
C GLU A 132 -16.23 -27.15 3.90
N GLU A 133 -15.79 -26.45 4.95
CA GLU A 133 -15.56 -25.01 4.95
C GLU A 133 -14.19 -24.70 5.57
N ILE A 134 -13.52 -23.69 5.04
CA ILE A 134 -12.22 -23.19 5.49
C ILE A 134 -12.34 -21.68 5.68
N ASP A 135 -11.97 -21.18 6.86
CA ASP A 135 -11.85 -19.75 7.11
C ASP A 135 -10.40 -19.32 6.83
N LEU A 136 -10.20 -18.59 5.74
CA LEU A 136 -8.92 -18.02 5.34
C LEU A 136 -8.78 -16.62 5.94
N GLN A 137 -7.57 -16.30 6.40
CA GLN A 137 -7.21 -14.97 6.89
C GLN A 137 -6.50 -14.17 5.80
N ALA A 138 -6.80 -12.89 5.69
CA ALA A 138 -6.15 -12.01 4.71
C ALA A 138 -4.71 -11.74 5.12
N ALA A 139 -3.76 -12.02 4.24
CA ALA A 139 -2.41 -11.46 4.31
C ALA A 139 -2.38 -10.09 3.60
N TYR A 140 -2.98 -10.02 2.40
CA TYR A 140 -3.11 -8.81 1.60
C TYR A 140 -4.47 -8.79 0.92
N ARG A 141 -5.08 -7.61 0.78
CA ARG A 141 -6.36 -7.42 0.07
C ARG A 141 -6.61 -5.93 -0.14
N PRO A 142 -7.44 -5.53 -1.10
CA PRO A 142 -7.84 -4.14 -1.23
C PRO A 142 -8.62 -3.67 0.01
N LEU A 143 -8.47 -2.38 0.35
CA LEU A 143 -9.27 -1.71 1.37
C LEU A 143 -10.66 -1.39 0.82
N ARG A 144 -11.68 -1.58 1.64
CA ARG A 144 -13.04 -1.12 1.34
C ARG A 144 -13.22 0.34 1.70
N ASP A 145 -14.22 0.99 1.12
CA ASP A 145 -14.50 2.40 1.37
C ASP A 145 -14.77 2.70 2.84
N GLU A 146 -15.47 1.81 3.55
CA GLU A 146 -15.71 1.94 5.00
C GLU A 146 -14.46 1.74 5.85
N GLU A 147 -13.40 1.18 5.28
CA GLU A 147 -12.13 0.99 5.99
C GLU A 147 -11.26 2.23 5.85
N ARG A 148 -11.47 3.11 4.86
CA ARG A 148 -10.63 4.28 4.53
C ARG A 148 -10.38 5.21 5.72
N LEU A 149 -9.16 5.75 5.76
CA LEU A 149 -8.78 6.67 6.83
C LEU A 149 -9.49 8.02 6.70
N VAL A 150 -9.59 8.70 7.83
CA VAL A 150 -9.94 10.12 7.89
C VAL A 150 -8.66 10.94 7.68
N PRO A 151 -8.61 11.85 6.68
CA PRO A 151 -7.47 12.73 6.52
C PRO A 151 -7.26 13.61 7.75
N VAL A 152 -6.02 13.65 8.25
CA VAL A 152 -5.61 14.52 9.35
C VAL A 152 -5.51 15.96 8.85
N GLU A 153 -6.29 16.84 9.46
CA GLU A 153 -6.29 18.27 9.10
C GLU A 153 -4.91 18.89 9.38
N GLY A 154 -4.46 19.79 8.51
CA GLY A 154 -3.19 20.49 8.69
C GLY A 154 -1.93 19.66 8.36
N LEU A 155 -2.05 18.36 8.12
CA LEU A 155 -0.93 17.50 7.76
C LEU A 155 -0.47 17.71 6.31
N ASN A 156 0.40 18.71 6.11
CA ASN A 156 0.92 19.09 4.80
C ASN A 156 2.32 19.72 4.90
N ILE A 157 3.06 19.75 3.80
CA ILE A 157 4.28 20.56 3.66
C ILE A 157 4.03 21.63 2.60
N LEU A 158 4.04 22.90 3.01
CA LEU A 158 3.81 24.04 2.11
C LEU A 158 2.50 23.94 1.30
N GLY A 159 1.46 23.33 1.88
CA GLY A 159 0.17 23.08 1.22
C GLY A 159 0.11 21.80 0.39
N LEU A 160 1.20 21.06 0.23
CA LEU A 160 1.21 19.73 -0.41
C LEU A 160 0.80 18.64 0.58
N ARG A 161 -0.08 17.74 0.15
CA ARG A 161 -0.58 16.60 0.93
C ARG A 161 -0.59 15.32 0.09
N THR A 162 -0.61 14.17 0.74
CA THR A 162 -0.82 12.87 0.08
C THR A 162 -2.16 12.82 -0.65
N GLY A 163 -2.25 11.98 -1.70
CA GLY A 163 -3.44 11.85 -2.55
C GLY A 163 -3.67 13.01 -3.52
N GLN A 164 -2.94 14.12 -3.38
CA GLN A 164 -3.05 15.28 -4.26
C GLN A 164 -2.53 14.95 -5.66
N LYS A 165 -3.25 15.42 -6.69
CA LYS A 165 -2.91 15.22 -8.10
C LYS A 165 -1.63 15.95 -8.50
N ARG A 166 -0.89 15.34 -9.43
CA ARG A 166 0.39 15.87 -9.93
C ARG A 166 0.30 17.30 -10.43
N ALA A 167 -0.67 17.63 -11.29
CA ALA A 167 -0.79 18.99 -11.82
C ALA A 167 -1.02 20.06 -10.75
N GLU A 168 -1.75 19.72 -9.69
CA GLU A 168 -2.01 20.62 -8.56
C GLU A 168 -0.74 20.85 -7.74
N ALA A 169 -0.01 19.77 -7.42
CA ALA A 169 1.24 19.84 -6.68
C ALA A 169 2.31 20.67 -7.40
N GLU A 170 2.44 20.48 -8.72
CA GLU A 170 3.37 21.29 -9.53
C GLU A 170 3.04 22.78 -9.47
N LYS A 171 1.75 23.14 -9.48
CA LYS A 171 1.30 24.53 -9.38
C LYS A 171 1.69 25.14 -8.02
N ILE A 172 1.52 24.40 -6.92
CA ILE A 172 1.92 24.84 -5.57
C ILE A 172 3.42 25.07 -5.51
N LEU A 173 4.22 24.11 -5.99
CA LEU A 173 5.69 24.18 -5.95
C LEU A 173 6.24 25.34 -6.77
N LYS A 174 5.76 25.49 -8.01
CA LYS A 174 6.14 26.62 -8.88
C LYS A 174 5.76 27.96 -8.24
N GLY A 175 4.56 28.04 -7.64
CA GLY A 175 4.11 29.22 -6.90
C GLY A 175 4.97 29.56 -5.67
N ALA A 176 5.55 28.55 -5.03
CA ALA A 176 6.47 28.70 -3.89
C ALA A 176 7.95 28.92 -4.30
N GLY A 177 8.23 29.01 -5.61
CA GLY A 177 9.57 29.28 -6.15
C GLY A 177 10.48 28.06 -6.24
N PHE A 178 9.93 26.84 -6.18
CA PHE A 178 10.69 25.61 -6.41
C PHE A 178 10.79 25.32 -7.90
N ALA A 179 11.92 24.74 -8.31
CA ALA A 179 12.16 24.26 -9.66
C ALA A 179 12.38 22.75 -9.66
N LEU A 180 11.70 22.04 -10.56
CA LEU A 180 11.91 20.62 -10.79
C LEU A 180 13.34 20.38 -11.29
N GLN A 181 14.06 19.48 -10.63
CA GLN A 181 15.39 19.08 -11.05
C GLN A 181 15.33 18.14 -12.27
N PRO A 182 16.29 18.26 -13.19
CA PRO A 182 16.37 17.34 -14.31
C PRO A 182 16.77 15.94 -13.82
N ASN A 183 16.18 14.91 -14.43
CA ASN A 183 16.37 13.48 -14.13
C ASN A 183 15.65 13.00 -12.86
N PRO A 184 14.31 12.88 -12.89
CA PRO A 184 13.57 12.18 -11.84
C PRO A 184 14.09 10.74 -11.66
N ALA A 185 13.99 10.23 -10.43
CA ALA A 185 14.28 8.84 -10.16
C ALA A 185 13.13 8.00 -10.71
N ILE A 186 13.41 7.19 -11.73
CA ILE A 186 12.40 6.37 -12.42
C ILE A 186 12.83 4.92 -12.42
N ARG A 187 11.90 4.01 -12.09
CA ARG A 187 12.08 2.57 -12.26
C ARG A 187 10.94 2.05 -13.14
N ARG A 188 11.31 1.36 -14.22
CA ARG A 188 10.36 0.82 -15.19
C ARG A 188 10.26 -0.68 -15.03
N TYR A 189 9.03 -1.17 -15.05
CA TYR A 189 8.68 -2.58 -15.06
C TYR A 189 7.86 -2.86 -16.33
N ASP A 190 7.53 -4.13 -16.53
CA ASP A 190 6.70 -4.54 -17.65
C ASP A 190 5.23 -4.13 -17.42
N GLY A 191 4.84 -2.97 -17.96
CA GLY A 191 3.47 -2.44 -17.93
C GLY A 191 3.23 -1.30 -16.94
N PHE A 192 4.23 -0.87 -16.16
CA PHE A 192 4.12 0.27 -15.25
C PHE A 192 5.46 0.90 -14.85
N VAL A 193 5.37 2.09 -14.25
CA VAL A 193 6.50 2.94 -13.88
C VAL A 193 6.33 3.54 -12.49
N TYR A 194 7.40 3.52 -11.69
CA TYR A 194 7.54 4.34 -10.49
C TYR A 194 8.30 5.61 -10.79
N SER A 195 7.89 6.71 -10.16
CA SER A 195 8.62 7.96 -10.25
C SER A 195 8.73 8.68 -8.91
N SER A 196 9.91 9.23 -8.63
CA SER A 196 10.14 10.20 -7.58
C SER A 196 10.83 11.42 -8.15
N GLU A 197 10.40 12.59 -7.70
CA GLU A 197 10.85 13.88 -8.21
C GLU A 197 11.46 14.72 -7.11
N LEU A 198 12.50 15.47 -7.48
CA LEU A 198 13.17 16.42 -6.61
C LEU A 198 12.89 17.82 -7.12
N TRP A 199 12.31 18.65 -6.26
CA TRP A 199 12.04 20.05 -6.47
C TRP A 199 12.96 20.84 -5.55
N GLU A 200 13.83 21.68 -6.09
CA GLU A 200 14.78 22.45 -5.29
C GLU A 200 14.50 23.94 -5.40
N ARG A 201 14.75 24.63 -4.29
CA ARG A 201 14.87 26.08 -4.20
C ARG A 201 16.23 26.41 -3.59
N ASN A 202 16.89 27.42 -4.11
CA ASN A 202 18.24 27.86 -3.71
C ASN A 202 19.38 26.84 -3.98
N ALA A 203 19.23 25.96 -4.98
CA ALA A 203 20.17 24.87 -5.28
C ALA A 203 21.65 25.26 -5.50
N ASN A 204 21.95 26.54 -5.73
CA ASN A 204 23.31 27.06 -6.01
C ASN A 204 23.72 28.19 -5.05
N ASP A 205 23.06 28.33 -3.89
CA ASP A 205 23.44 29.38 -2.96
C ASP A 205 24.86 29.13 -2.42
N SER A 206 25.65 30.20 -2.35
CA SER A 206 27.09 30.12 -2.05
C SER A 206 27.39 29.72 -0.60
N ASP A 207 26.40 29.83 0.28
CA ASP A 207 26.44 29.34 1.67
C ASP A 207 26.08 27.85 1.78
N GLY A 208 25.72 27.22 0.67
CA GLY A 208 25.32 25.82 0.59
C GLY A 208 23.98 25.54 1.26
N SER A 209 23.12 26.55 1.45
CA SER A 209 21.71 26.35 1.80
C SER A 209 20.95 25.73 0.64
N SER A 210 19.94 24.92 0.95
CA SER A 210 19.06 24.30 -0.04
C SER A 210 17.73 23.95 0.59
N ASP A 211 16.64 24.15 -0.12
CA ASP A 211 15.31 23.73 0.29
C ASP A 211 14.78 22.76 -0.76
N ASP A 212 14.72 21.50 -0.38
CA ASP A 212 14.45 20.39 -1.27
C ASP A 212 13.10 19.77 -0.89
N ILE A 213 12.21 19.60 -1.87
CA ILE A 213 10.96 18.84 -1.75
C ILE A 213 11.10 17.59 -2.61
N ILE A 214 10.90 16.43 -2.00
CA ILE A 214 10.91 15.15 -2.69
C ILE A 214 9.48 14.62 -2.70
N ILE A 215 8.98 14.29 -3.88
CA ILE A 215 7.65 13.70 -4.06
C ILE A 215 7.83 12.33 -4.65
N SER A 216 7.26 11.32 -4.00
CA SER A 216 7.02 10.01 -4.62
C SER A 216 5.60 9.99 -5.14
N TRP A 217 5.45 9.56 -6.40
CA TRP A 217 4.16 9.46 -7.06
C TRP A 217 3.61 8.04 -6.95
N THR A 218 2.28 7.91 -7.02
CA THR A 218 1.64 6.61 -7.28
C THR A 218 2.13 6.03 -8.60
N THR A 219 2.11 4.71 -8.70
CA THR A 219 2.52 3.96 -9.87
C THR A 219 1.66 4.32 -11.07
N LYS A 220 2.35 4.57 -12.19
CA LYS A 220 1.70 4.83 -13.47
C LYS A 220 1.70 3.56 -14.31
N PHE A 221 0.51 3.04 -14.57
CA PHE A 221 0.32 1.89 -15.45
C PHE A 221 0.17 2.32 -16.91
N ASP A 222 0.69 1.52 -17.84
CA ASP A 222 0.61 1.82 -19.28
C ASP A 222 -0.82 1.66 -19.84
N HIS A 223 -1.68 0.94 -19.12
CA HIS A 223 -3.03 0.56 -19.54
C HIS A 223 -4.15 1.24 -18.75
N ILE A 224 -3.81 2.06 -17.75
CA ILE A 224 -4.76 2.82 -16.94
C ILE A 224 -4.46 4.30 -17.17
N GLU A 225 -5.45 5.05 -17.67
CA GLU A 225 -5.34 6.50 -17.84
C GLU A 225 -5.67 7.24 -16.53
N ASP A 226 -4.89 6.97 -15.48
CA ASP A 226 -5.01 7.65 -14.20
C ASP A 226 -3.94 8.72 -14.02
N GLU A 227 -4.35 9.83 -13.40
CA GLU A 227 -3.43 10.89 -13.02
C GLU A 227 -2.65 10.48 -11.76
N GLU A 228 -1.31 10.54 -11.84
CA GLU A 228 -0.42 10.30 -10.70
C GLU A 228 -0.78 11.20 -9.50
N ARG A 229 -0.76 10.61 -8.31
CA ARG A 229 -1.03 11.29 -7.03
C ARG A 229 0.17 11.23 -6.11
N ILE A 230 0.28 12.17 -5.18
CA ILE A 230 1.34 12.17 -4.16
C ILE A 230 1.13 10.94 -3.27
N LEU A 231 2.07 9.99 -3.35
CA LEU A 231 2.13 8.81 -2.50
C LEU A 231 2.81 9.15 -1.16
N ALA A 232 3.95 9.82 -1.24
CA ALA A 232 4.73 10.26 -0.07
C ALA A 232 5.45 11.57 -0.38
N LEU A 233 5.72 12.34 0.67
CA LEU A 233 6.29 13.67 0.58
C LEU A 233 7.41 13.84 1.61
N SER A 234 8.51 14.45 1.20
CA SER A 234 9.60 14.81 2.09
C SER A 234 10.06 16.24 1.81
N ARG A 235 10.49 16.92 2.86
CA ARG A 235 11.21 18.19 2.80
C ARG A 235 12.51 18.06 3.54
N ASP A 236 13.60 18.44 2.88
CA ASP A 236 14.92 18.58 3.46
C ASP A 236 15.36 20.02 3.24
N TRP A 237 15.42 20.80 4.32
CA TRP A 237 15.76 22.21 4.27
C TRP A 237 17.01 22.45 5.10
N LYS A 238 18.11 22.75 4.41
CA LYS A 238 19.30 23.32 5.00
C LYS A 238 19.10 24.83 5.12
N ILE A 239 18.86 25.25 6.35
CA ILE A 239 18.42 26.58 6.72
C ILE A 239 19.63 27.52 6.60
N PRO A 240 19.56 28.60 5.79
CA PRO A 240 20.66 29.53 5.69
C PRO A 240 20.84 30.28 7.01
N GLN A 241 22.08 30.45 7.44
CA GLN A 241 22.43 31.19 8.66
C GLN A 241 21.94 32.65 8.62
N SER A 242 21.74 33.21 7.42
CA SER A 242 21.14 34.53 7.22
C SER A 242 19.69 34.64 7.71
N SER A 243 18.97 33.51 7.85
CA SER A 243 17.62 33.47 8.41
C SER A 243 17.57 33.86 9.89
N ARG A 244 18.70 33.69 10.62
CA ARG A 244 18.82 33.93 12.06
C ARG A 244 17.70 33.28 12.88
N MET A 245 17.24 32.11 12.43
CA MET A 245 16.17 31.36 13.07
C MET A 245 16.73 30.56 14.24
N ASP A 246 16.24 30.83 15.43
CA ASP A 246 16.56 30.03 16.62
C ASP A 246 15.87 28.66 16.56
N GLN A 247 16.57 27.60 17.02
CA GLN A 247 16.04 26.23 16.99
C GLN A 247 14.75 26.08 17.81
N ALA A 248 14.66 26.71 18.98
CA ALA A 248 13.46 26.62 19.82
C ALA A 248 12.25 27.29 19.16
N THR A 249 12.48 28.37 18.40
CA THR A 249 11.42 29.00 17.60
C THR A 249 10.91 28.08 16.50
N LEU A 250 11.82 27.41 15.78
CA LEU A 250 11.45 26.43 14.75
C LEU A 250 10.67 25.25 15.36
N ILE A 251 11.17 24.69 16.46
CA ILE A 251 10.51 23.59 17.18
C ILE A 251 9.12 24.00 17.63
N GLY A 252 8.97 25.17 18.27
CA GLY A 252 7.68 25.68 18.71
C GLY A 252 6.66 25.81 17.56
N ALA A 253 7.10 26.35 16.41
CA ALA A 253 6.23 26.49 15.25
C ALA A 253 5.82 25.13 14.63
N LEU A 254 6.73 24.14 14.63
CA LEU A 254 6.44 22.79 14.13
C LEU A 254 5.51 22.03 15.09
N SER A 255 5.75 22.12 16.39
CA SER A 255 4.89 21.56 17.43
C SER A 255 3.48 22.13 17.35
N GLU A 256 3.34 23.44 17.19
CA GLU A 256 2.04 24.09 17.02
C GLU A 256 1.36 23.67 15.71
N LYS A 257 2.10 23.60 14.60
CA LYS A 257 1.53 23.25 13.30
C LYS A 257 0.99 21.82 13.25
N TYR A 258 1.73 20.86 13.79
CA TYR A 258 1.42 19.43 13.64
C TYR A 258 0.85 18.80 14.91
N ASP A 259 0.67 19.57 15.99
CA ASP A 259 0.21 19.11 17.31
C ASP A 259 1.05 17.94 17.85
N VAL A 260 2.38 18.13 17.87
CA VAL A 260 3.35 17.12 18.30
C VAL A 260 4.34 17.65 19.32
N ASP A 261 4.79 16.78 20.24
CA ASP A 261 5.90 17.09 21.14
C ASP A 261 7.24 16.85 20.42
N LEU A 262 7.99 17.93 20.20
CA LEU A 262 9.32 17.94 19.57
C LEU A 262 10.46 18.22 20.58
N SER A 263 10.24 17.97 21.88
CA SER A 263 11.24 18.21 22.94
C SER A 263 12.58 17.50 22.71
N THR A 264 12.62 16.43 21.91
CA THR A 264 13.84 15.68 21.54
C THR A 264 14.47 16.13 20.22
N ASN A 265 14.07 17.25 19.64
CA ASN A 265 14.51 17.75 18.31
C ASN A 265 14.13 16.83 17.13
N SER A 266 13.51 15.69 17.39
CA SER A 266 12.89 14.83 16.39
C SER A 266 11.74 14.04 16.98
N VAL A 267 10.71 13.81 16.19
CA VAL A 267 9.54 12.99 16.55
C VAL A 267 9.06 12.23 15.33
N SER A 268 8.55 11.03 15.56
CA SER A 268 7.80 10.25 14.58
C SER A 268 6.43 9.97 15.16
N VAL A 269 5.40 10.46 14.50
CA VAL A 269 4.00 10.33 14.92
C VAL A 269 3.25 9.54 13.86
N THR A 270 2.58 8.49 14.32
CA THR A 270 1.62 7.73 13.52
C THR A 270 0.23 8.08 14.03
N TYR A 271 -0.71 8.26 13.11
CA TYR A 271 -2.10 8.50 13.43
C TYR A 271 -2.89 7.20 13.33
N THR A 272 -3.97 7.08 14.10
CA THR A 272 -4.99 6.05 13.91
C THR A 272 -5.78 6.31 12.63
N ARG A 273 -6.60 5.36 12.18
CA ARG A 273 -7.48 5.56 11.01
C ARG A 273 -8.56 6.65 11.24
N SER A 274 -8.87 6.98 12.49
CA SER A 274 -9.75 8.10 12.86
C SER A 274 -9.08 9.47 12.83
N GLY A 275 -7.75 9.52 12.67
CA GLY A 275 -6.97 10.76 12.63
C GLY A 275 -6.42 11.20 13.99
N ASP A 276 -6.53 10.37 15.04
CA ASP A 276 -5.96 10.65 16.36
C ASP A 276 -4.50 10.20 16.44
N VAL A 277 -3.69 10.78 17.32
CA VAL A 277 -2.31 10.30 17.55
C VAL A 277 -2.34 8.90 18.16
N ALA A 278 -1.65 7.93 17.54
CA ALA A 278 -1.60 6.56 18.00
C ALA A 278 -0.72 6.40 19.25
N ASP A 279 -1.24 5.72 20.28
CA ASP A 279 -0.49 5.45 21.51
C ASP A 279 0.67 4.49 21.20
N ARG A 280 1.91 4.95 21.43
CA ARG A 280 3.16 4.21 21.17
C ARG A 280 3.25 3.62 19.75
N GLY A 281 2.58 4.25 18.78
CA GLY A 281 2.56 3.79 17.38
C GLY A 281 1.68 2.56 17.13
N PHE A 282 0.84 2.15 18.08
CA PHE A 282 -0.12 1.06 17.90
C PHE A 282 -1.46 1.62 17.39
N CYS A 283 -1.89 1.17 16.21
CA CYS A 283 -3.11 1.69 15.56
C CYS A 283 -4.26 0.68 15.49
N GLY A 284 -4.00 -0.58 15.81
CA GLY A 284 -4.98 -1.66 15.71
C GLY A 284 -4.33 -3.03 15.52
N GLU A 285 -5.17 -4.06 15.63
CA GLU A 285 -4.84 -5.46 15.39
C GLU A 285 -5.59 -5.98 14.16
N GLY A 286 -4.97 -6.93 13.48
CA GLY A 286 -5.59 -7.75 12.45
C GLY A 286 -4.53 -8.59 11.73
N SER A 287 -4.93 -9.30 10.67
CA SER A 287 -4.07 -10.26 9.96
C SER A 287 -3.32 -9.69 8.77
N LEU A 288 -3.67 -8.49 8.30
CA LEU A 288 -3.00 -7.86 7.16
C LEU A 288 -1.53 -7.61 7.48
N GLU A 289 -0.68 -8.13 6.60
CA GLU A 289 0.75 -7.94 6.72
C GLU A 289 1.12 -6.52 6.31
N THR A 290 2.16 -5.94 6.93
CA THR A 290 2.72 -4.67 6.44
C THR A 290 3.41 -4.93 5.11
N PRO A 291 2.99 -4.27 4.01
CA PRO A 291 3.61 -4.54 2.72
C PRO A 291 5.06 -4.09 2.82
N LEU A 292 5.98 -4.99 2.49
CA LEU A 292 7.38 -4.63 2.32
C LEU A 292 7.48 -3.84 1.04
N PHE A 293 7.27 -2.52 1.10
CA PHE A 293 7.30 -1.61 -0.04
C PHE A 293 8.54 -1.86 -0.93
N PRO A 294 8.42 -2.56 -2.07
CA PRO A 294 9.58 -2.98 -2.84
C PRO A 294 9.62 -2.23 -4.17
N SER A 295 9.92 -0.93 -4.16
CA SER A 295 10.31 -0.22 -5.40
C SER A 295 10.79 1.21 -5.20
N ALA A 296 10.10 2.04 -4.42
CA ALA A 296 10.55 3.39 -4.10
C ALA A 296 11.76 3.39 -3.15
N ASN A 297 11.87 2.35 -2.31
CA ASN A 297 13.02 2.12 -1.43
C ASN A 297 14.33 1.86 -2.16
N ASP A 298 14.23 1.45 -3.43
CA ASP A 298 15.34 1.08 -4.29
C ASP A 298 15.50 2.08 -5.45
N LEU A 299 14.66 3.12 -5.50
CA LEU A 299 14.90 4.35 -6.26
C LEU A 299 16.03 5.19 -5.64
N GLN A 300 16.95 4.55 -4.90
CA GLN A 300 18.31 5.06 -4.70
C GLN A 300 19.03 5.09 -6.06
N SER A 301 18.72 6.09 -6.86
CA SER A 301 19.38 6.30 -8.14
C SER A 301 19.82 7.74 -8.28
N ARG A 302 21.05 7.98 -7.82
CA ARG A 302 22.10 8.77 -8.51
C ARG A 302 21.84 10.27 -8.76
N ALA A 303 20.70 10.84 -8.42
CA ALA A 303 20.52 12.28 -8.33
C ALA A 303 21.24 12.79 -7.06
N ARG A 304 22.57 12.92 -7.14
CA ARG A 304 23.46 13.52 -6.13
C ARG A 304 23.40 12.93 -4.70
N GLY A 305 22.87 11.72 -4.51
CA GLY A 305 22.73 11.11 -3.18
C GLY A 305 21.69 11.78 -2.27
N LYS A 306 20.80 12.61 -2.83
CA LYS A 306 19.78 13.38 -2.09
C LYS A 306 18.43 12.69 -1.99
N ILE A 307 18.05 11.89 -2.99
CA ILE A 307 16.81 11.11 -2.96
C ILE A 307 17.04 9.92 -2.02
N ARG A 308 16.52 10.02 -0.80
CA ARG A 308 16.62 8.97 0.22
C ARG A 308 15.39 8.07 0.16
N ALA A 309 15.60 6.77 0.37
CA ALA A 309 14.52 5.81 0.55
C ALA A 309 13.65 6.24 1.74
N PHE A 310 12.40 6.58 1.46
CA PHE A 310 11.39 6.77 2.48
C PHE A 310 10.70 5.42 2.69
N SER A 311 11.04 4.75 3.80
CA SER A 311 10.56 3.39 4.13
C SER A 311 9.96 3.31 5.53
N PRO A 312 8.89 4.03 5.89
CA PRO A 312 8.21 3.68 7.12
C PRO A 312 7.61 2.28 6.92
N LYS A 313 7.69 1.45 7.96
CA LYS A 313 6.85 0.27 8.05
C LYS A 313 5.44 0.77 8.34
N ILE A 314 4.67 1.02 7.30
CA ILE A 314 3.33 1.58 7.40
C ILE A 314 2.33 0.42 7.50
N SER A 315 1.79 0.22 8.70
CA SER A 315 0.73 -0.77 8.91
C SER A 315 -0.56 -0.31 8.23
N PRO A 316 -1.30 -1.19 7.53
CA PRO A 316 -2.61 -0.85 6.94
C PRO A 316 -3.66 -0.49 8.01
N TYR A 317 -3.42 -0.86 9.28
CA TYR A 317 -4.28 -0.49 10.40
C TYR A 317 -4.01 0.93 10.93
N CYS A 318 -2.98 1.61 10.43
CA CYS A 318 -2.70 3.00 10.77
C CYS A 318 -3.31 3.98 9.75
N GLY A 319 -3.45 5.23 10.19
CA GLY A 319 -3.77 6.37 9.33
C GLY A 319 -2.50 6.97 8.73
N GLN A 320 -2.43 8.29 8.69
CA GLN A 320 -1.25 8.98 8.15
C GLN A 320 -0.06 8.92 9.11
N PHE A 321 1.12 9.29 8.62
CA PHE A 321 2.38 9.32 9.37
C PHE A 321 3.12 10.62 9.11
N ILE A 322 3.79 11.13 10.15
CA ILE A 322 4.75 12.23 10.04
C ILE A 322 6.02 11.95 10.83
N SER A 323 7.16 12.24 10.22
CA SER A 323 8.47 12.28 10.89
C SER A 323 9.04 13.67 10.74
N ILE A 324 9.46 14.28 11.85
CA ILE A 324 10.06 15.61 11.87
C ILE A 324 11.41 15.52 12.57
N SER A 325 12.42 16.19 12.04
CA SER A 325 13.70 16.44 12.72
C SER A 325 14.15 17.87 12.47
N ALA A 326 14.49 18.60 13.53
CA ALA A 326 14.98 19.97 13.48
C ALA A 326 16.27 20.07 14.29
N GLN A 327 17.40 20.30 13.61
CA GLN A 327 18.73 20.34 14.22
C GLN A 327 19.29 21.76 14.28
N SER A 328 20.18 22.00 15.23
CA SER A 328 20.96 23.24 15.33
C SER A 328 22.41 23.03 14.90
N ASP A 329 23.11 24.14 14.66
CA ASP A 329 24.53 24.16 14.32
C ASP A 329 25.47 23.71 15.48
N GLY A 330 24.92 23.41 16.65
CA GLY A 330 25.63 22.93 17.84
C GLY A 330 26.45 23.99 18.59
N TYR A 331 26.63 25.19 18.05
CA TYR A 331 27.45 26.25 18.66
C TYR A 331 26.63 27.48 19.06
N SER A 332 25.75 27.95 18.18
CA SER A 332 24.95 29.16 18.38
C SER A 332 23.53 28.87 18.82
N GLY A 333 23.07 27.62 18.68
CA GLY A 333 21.68 27.23 18.91
C GLY A 333 20.74 27.62 17.76
N MET A 334 21.27 28.20 16.69
CA MET A 334 20.50 28.50 15.49
C MET A 334 20.11 27.22 14.76
N ALA A 335 18.90 27.22 14.21
CA ALA A 335 18.41 26.15 13.36
C ALA A 335 19.27 26.04 12.11
N ASP A 336 19.71 24.82 11.80
CA ASP A 336 20.60 24.54 10.67
C ASP A 336 19.93 23.60 9.66
N THR A 337 19.22 22.58 10.14
CA THR A 337 18.59 21.58 9.26
C THR A 337 17.18 21.28 9.74
N LEU A 338 16.22 21.28 8.81
CA LEU A 338 14.85 20.79 9.01
C LEU A 338 14.59 19.64 8.05
N ARG A 339 14.05 18.55 8.60
CA ARG A 339 13.51 17.45 7.83
C ARG A 339 12.07 17.18 8.24
N ILE A 340 11.21 16.98 7.25
CA ILE A 340 9.83 16.55 7.44
C ILE A 340 9.52 15.48 6.41
N ASP A 341 8.98 14.35 6.83
CA ASP A 341 8.47 13.31 5.94
C ASP A 341 7.00 13.04 6.29
N ILE A 342 6.11 12.99 5.29
CA ILE A 342 4.68 12.68 5.42
C ILE A 342 4.33 11.54 4.47
N ALA A 343 3.55 10.57 4.97
CA ALA A 343 2.94 9.54 4.15
C ALA A 343 1.60 9.08 4.69
N ASP A 344 0.93 8.28 3.86
CA ASP A 344 -0.46 7.89 4.03
C ASP A 344 -0.59 6.39 3.79
N SER A 345 -1.09 5.69 4.80
CA SER A 345 -1.22 4.22 4.77
C SER A 345 -2.12 3.74 3.65
N ASP A 346 -3.20 4.46 3.35
CA ASP A 346 -4.16 4.04 2.34
C ASP A 346 -3.57 4.20 0.95
N MET A 347 -2.92 5.34 0.67
CA MET A 347 -2.23 5.56 -0.60
C MET A 347 -1.15 4.51 -0.86
N VAL A 348 -0.38 4.17 0.18
CA VAL A 348 0.69 3.16 0.12
C VAL A 348 0.12 1.77 -0.10
N TRP A 349 -0.95 1.44 0.61
CA TRP A 349 -1.60 0.14 0.51
C TRP A 349 -2.32 -0.07 -0.82
N GLU A 350 -3.10 0.91 -1.28
CA GLU A 350 -3.75 0.89 -2.60
C GLU A 350 -2.74 0.70 -3.72
N ASN A 351 -1.68 1.51 -3.71
CA ASN A 351 -0.66 1.47 -4.74
C ASN A 351 0.03 0.09 -4.79
N PHE A 352 0.35 -0.47 -3.63
CA PHE A 352 0.85 -1.84 -3.53
C PHE A 352 -0.16 -2.87 -4.07
N TRP A 353 -1.44 -2.72 -3.71
CA TRP A 353 -2.47 -3.68 -4.13
C TRP A 353 -2.64 -3.68 -5.64
N ILE A 354 -2.73 -2.52 -6.30
CA ILE A 354 -2.91 -2.42 -7.75
C ILE A 354 -1.70 -3.06 -8.49
N GLU A 355 -0.49 -2.90 -7.96
CA GLU A 355 0.70 -3.58 -8.49
C GLU A 355 0.64 -5.09 -8.34
N ALA A 356 0.30 -5.56 -7.14
CA ALA A 356 0.17 -6.98 -6.85
C ALA A 356 -0.92 -7.60 -7.73
N GLU A 357 -2.09 -6.98 -7.79
CA GLU A 357 -3.23 -7.37 -8.63
C GLU A 357 -2.81 -7.50 -10.10
N TYR A 358 -2.15 -6.49 -10.67
CA TYR A 358 -1.68 -6.55 -12.06
C TYR A 358 -0.77 -7.76 -12.33
N PHE A 359 0.21 -8.01 -11.45
CA PHE A 359 1.11 -9.16 -11.60
C PHE A 359 0.38 -10.49 -11.42
N GLN A 360 -0.50 -10.59 -10.43
CA GLN A 360 -1.24 -11.81 -10.15
C GLN A 360 -2.22 -12.14 -11.27
N LYS A 361 -3.00 -11.16 -11.72
CA LYS A 361 -3.91 -11.29 -12.86
C LYS A 361 -3.16 -11.77 -14.10
N LYS A 362 -2.05 -11.12 -14.45
CA LYS A 362 -1.24 -11.49 -15.61
C LYS A 362 -0.71 -12.93 -15.49
N ARG A 363 -0.10 -13.29 -14.36
CA ARG A 363 0.44 -14.63 -14.10
C ARG A 363 -0.65 -15.70 -14.19
N CYS A 364 -1.75 -15.51 -13.46
CA CYS A 364 -2.84 -16.49 -13.40
C CYS A 364 -3.51 -16.67 -14.75
N SER A 365 -3.78 -15.58 -15.47
CA SER A 365 -4.37 -15.64 -16.83
C SER A 365 -3.47 -16.40 -17.80
N GLU A 366 -2.17 -16.10 -17.84
CA GLU A 366 -1.21 -16.78 -18.74
C GLU A 366 -1.10 -18.29 -18.46
N ILE A 367 -1.24 -18.71 -17.20
CA ILE A 367 -1.22 -20.12 -16.83
C ILE A 367 -2.56 -20.77 -17.19
N LEU A 368 -3.67 -20.13 -16.83
CA LEU A 368 -5.02 -20.65 -17.09
C LEU A 368 -5.27 -20.88 -18.58
N ASP A 369 -4.84 -19.94 -19.43
CA ASP A 369 -4.93 -20.06 -20.90
C ASP A 369 -4.16 -21.29 -21.42
N LYS A 370 -2.98 -21.55 -20.88
CA LYS A 370 -2.17 -22.74 -21.23
C LYS A 370 -2.84 -24.03 -20.78
N LEU A 371 -3.43 -24.05 -19.58
CA LEU A 371 -4.11 -25.23 -19.04
C LEU A 371 -5.39 -25.55 -19.82
N ARG A 372 -6.15 -24.54 -20.23
CA ARG A 372 -7.33 -24.68 -21.10
C ARG A 372 -6.97 -25.20 -22.49
N GLY A 373 -5.84 -24.73 -23.04
CA GLY A 373 -5.34 -25.13 -24.35
C GLY A 373 -4.59 -26.48 -24.38
N ALA A 374 -4.26 -27.06 -23.23
CA ALA A 374 -3.49 -28.30 -23.16
C ALA A 374 -4.34 -29.51 -23.56
N THR A 375 -3.91 -30.27 -24.56
CA THR A 375 -4.49 -31.58 -24.87
C THR A 375 -4.17 -32.56 -23.75
N ARG A 376 -5.18 -32.98 -22.97
CA ARG A 376 -5.06 -33.99 -21.90
C ARG A 376 -4.72 -35.42 -22.41
N GLY A 377 -4.53 -35.61 -23.71
CA GLY A 377 -4.10 -36.88 -24.30
C GLY A 377 -2.60 -37.05 -24.19
N ALA A 378 -2.15 -37.99 -23.36
CA ALA A 378 -0.76 -38.42 -23.39
C ALA A 378 -0.44 -39.02 -24.78
N PRO A 379 0.76 -38.82 -25.34
CA PRO A 379 1.19 -39.59 -26.50
C PRO A 379 1.12 -41.08 -26.16
N GLU A 380 0.67 -41.91 -27.10
CA GLU A 380 0.80 -43.36 -26.97
C GLU A 380 2.28 -43.69 -26.74
N LEU A 381 2.57 -44.42 -25.66
CA LEU A 381 3.93 -44.84 -25.28
C LEU A 381 4.36 -46.10 -26.01
#